data_AF-A0A2V8X198-F1
#
_entry.id   AF-A0A2V8X198-F1
#
_cell.length_a   1.000
_cell.length_b   1.000
_cell.length_c   1.000
_cell.angle_alpha   90.00
_cell.angle_beta   90.00
_cell.angle_gamma   90.00
#
_symmetry.space_group_name_H-M   'P 1'
#
loop_
_entity.id
_entity.type
_entity.pdbx_description
1 polymer ?
#
loop_
_entity_poly.entity_id
_entity_poly.type
_entity_poly.pdbx_seq_one_letter_code
_entity_poly.pdbx_strand_id
1 'polypeptide(L)'
;IAVNKIDAPSQEANAAPFHSIGVPVFPITAEHGTGVDDLLDAALAHVSAVSFIEEERQPGIVEVAIIGRPNVGKSTLLNRMVGEERSIVSPMPGTTMDNVDTEITREGHHYRFVDTAGIRRKGKTTLVAEKLSVVMARRALERCDVALLVVDGEQGVTQGDAQIASYAEESGRSVVIVINKWDLAVAAAREAASRDAATAKGKSRRAPGERYKPESFDPRRLMFDYEKMIRAKLKFLSYAPIVFLSAKTGEHAEKLFPLINQAWEARRRRIPTPELNRWLKEEVDLQRGTTPKARPVRIYYVTQAKTAPPTFLLFTNQKAPLHFSYERFLENQLRAKFDFTATPVRFVQRLRKRDKKPSGGNE
;
A
#
# COMPACT_ATOMS: atom_id res chain seq x y z
N ILE A 1 -33.13 20.02 4.60
CA ILE A 1 -33.92 19.16 5.51
C ILE A 1 -33.98 17.76 4.92
N ALA A 2 -33.72 16.72 5.71
CA ALA A 2 -33.83 15.33 5.28
C ALA A 2 -35.14 14.71 5.78
N VAL A 3 -36.00 14.24 4.88
CA VAL A 3 -37.25 13.55 5.22
C VAL A 3 -37.02 12.06 5.08
N ASN A 4 -36.85 11.38 6.22
CA ASN A 4 -36.50 9.96 6.26
C ASN A 4 -37.73 9.05 6.18
N LYS A 5 -37.51 7.78 5.79
CA LYS A 5 -38.53 6.70 5.62
C LYS A 5 -39.43 6.88 4.39
N ILE A 6 -38.88 7.44 3.32
CA ILE A 6 -39.53 7.40 2.00
C ILE A 6 -39.10 6.07 1.36
N ASP A 7 -39.82 4.99 1.63
CA ASP A 7 -39.40 3.63 1.30
C ASP A 7 -39.76 3.21 -0.14
N ALA A 8 -40.70 3.93 -0.77
CA ALA A 8 -41.15 3.71 -2.15
C ALA A 8 -41.39 5.03 -2.91
N PRO A 9 -41.27 5.07 -4.26
CA PRO A 9 -41.52 6.28 -5.05
C PRO A 9 -42.92 6.88 -4.84
N SER A 10 -43.92 6.03 -4.60
CA SER A 10 -45.29 6.46 -4.28
C SER A 10 -45.40 7.26 -2.98
N GLN A 11 -44.40 7.18 -2.10
CA GLN A 11 -44.36 7.88 -0.82
C GLN A 11 -43.62 9.22 -0.91
N GLU A 12 -43.04 9.59 -2.06
CA GLU A 12 -42.35 10.89 -2.22
C GLU A 12 -43.27 12.07 -1.91
N ALA A 13 -44.58 11.93 -2.19
CA ALA A 13 -45.59 12.92 -1.82
C ALA A 13 -45.63 13.21 -0.31
N ASN A 14 -45.16 12.30 0.55
CA ASN A 14 -45.07 12.52 1.99
C ASN A 14 -43.99 13.53 2.37
N ALA A 15 -43.04 13.84 1.47
CA ALA A 15 -42.07 14.91 1.65
C ALA A 15 -42.63 16.30 1.27
N ALA A 16 -43.73 16.35 0.51
CA ALA A 16 -44.35 17.59 0.02
C ALA A 16 -44.65 18.63 1.13
N PRO A 17 -45.19 18.27 2.31
CA PRO A 17 -45.47 19.22 3.37
C PRO A 17 -44.23 19.99 3.87
N PHE A 18 -43.05 19.37 3.80
CA PHE A 18 -41.81 19.95 4.32
C PHE A 18 -41.20 21.01 3.38
N HIS A 19 -41.65 21.09 2.12
CA HIS A 19 -41.22 22.16 1.21
C HIS A 19 -41.70 23.54 1.67
N SER A 20 -42.78 23.59 2.46
CA SER A 20 -43.30 24.83 3.06
C SER A 20 -42.31 25.52 4.00
N ILE A 21 -41.28 24.81 4.48
CA ILE A 21 -40.25 25.32 5.40
C ILE A 21 -39.25 26.24 4.65
N GLY A 22 -39.31 26.31 3.32
CA GLY A 22 -38.50 27.25 2.53
C GLY A 22 -37.02 26.89 2.41
N VAL A 23 -36.65 25.65 2.74
CA VAL A 23 -35.30 25.10 2.60
C VAL A 23 -35.33 23.83 1.75
N PRO A 24 -34.22 23.47 1.06
CA PRO A 24 -34.19 22.25 0.25
C PRO A 24 -34.58 21.01 1.05
N VAL A 25 -35.50 20.22 0.51
CA VAL A 25 -36.02 18.99 1.11
C VAL A 25 -35.47 17.80 0.35
N PHE A 26 -34.85 16.87 1.08
CA PHE A 26 -34.26 15.66 0.53
C PHE A 26 -35.04 14.45 1.06
N PRO A 27 -35.88 13.80 0.23
CA PRO A 27 -36.51 12.54 0.60
C PRO A 27 -35.44 11.45 0.65
N ILE A 28 -35.32 10.77 1.79
CA ILE A 28 -34.32 9.73 1.97
C ILE A 28 -34.94 8.45 2.53
N THR A 29 -34.32 7.33 2.17
CA THR A 29 -34.49 6.06 2.86
C THR A 29 -33.21 5.74 3.61
N ALA A 30 -33.02 6.23 4.84
CA ALA A 30 -31.78 5.97 5.57
C ALA A 30 -31.50 4.46 5.76
N GLU A 31 -32.55 3.63 5.78
CA GLU A 31 -32.42 2.18 5.85
C GLU A 31 -31.92 1.54 4.54
N HIS A 32 -32.26 2.12 3.38
CA HIS A 32 -31.97 1.54 2.06
C HIS A 32 -30.94 2.34 1.26
N GLY A 33 -30.51 3.50 1.77
CA GLY A 33 -29.51 4.38 1.19
C GLY A 33 -30.01 5.29 0.05
N THR A 34 -31.29 5.23 -0.31
CA THR A 34 -31.88 6.03 -1.40
C THR A 34 -31.98 7.51 -1.03
N GLY A 35 -31.62 8.43 -1.93
CA GLY A 35 -31.70 9.89 -1.75
C GLY A 35 -30.68 10.48 -0.78
N VAL A 36 -29.85 9.64 -0.16
CA VAL A 36 -28.81 10.05 0.78
C VAL A 36 -27.66 10.77 0.06
N ASP A 37 -27.41 10.43 -1.21
CA ASP A 37 -26.44 11.09 -2.08
C ASP A 37 -26.79 12.57 -2.29
N ASP A 38 -28.01 12.87 -2.73
CA ASP A 38 -28.46 14.26 -2.95
C ASP A 38 -28.43 15.10 -1.67
N LEU A 39 -28.80 14.50 -0.53
CA LEU A 39 -28.71 15.13 0.79
C LEU A 39 -27.26 15.47 1.17
N LEU A 40 -26.33 14.54 0.96
CA LEU A 40 -24.93 14.72 1.32
C LEU A 40 -24.24 15.71 0.39
N ASP A 41 -24.55 15.70 -0.91
CA ASP A 41 -24.02 16.66 -1.89
C ASP A 41 -24.46 18.09 -1.53
N ALA A 42 -25.74 18.29 -1.20
CA ALA A 42 -26.23 19.58 -0.75
C ALA A 42 -25.60 20.04 0.58
N ALA A 43 -25.41 19.13 1.54
CA ALA A 43 -24.73 19.45 2.78
C ALA A 43 -23.26 19.84 2.55
N LEU A 44 -22.56 19.14 1.66
CA LEU A 44 -21.16 19.38 1.33
C LEU A 44 -20.95 20.69 0.55
N ALA A 45 -21.90 21.08 -0.30
CA ALA A 45 -21.89 22.38 -1.00
C ALA A 45 -21.90 23.59 -0.05
N HIS A 46 -22.43 23.42 1.16
CA HIS A 46 -22.40 24.46 2.21
C HIS A 46 -21.17 24.36 3.12
N VAL A 47 -20.52 23.19 3.20
CA VAL A 47 -19.30 22.97 4.00
C VAL A 47 -18.05 23.40 3.23
N SER A 48 -18.06 23.34 1.89
CA SER A 48 -16.96 23.83 1.04
C SER A 48 -16.69 25.33 1.17
N ALA A 49 -17.61 26.11 1.77
CA ALA A 49 -17.41 27.51 2.11
C ALA A 49 -16.62 27.72 3.42
N VAL A 50 -16.44 26.69 4.23
CA VAL A 50 -15.41 26.69 5.26
C VAL A 50 -14.12 26.30 4.55
N SER A 51 -13.39 27.31 4.08
CA SER A 51 -12.02 27.14 3.63
C SER A 51 -11.28 26.37 4.72
N PHE A 52 -10.99 25.09 4.48
CA PHE A 52 -9.90 24.42 5.16
C PHE A 52 -8.69 25.26 4.80
N ILE A 53 -8.29 26.14 5.71
CA ILE A 53 -7.00 26.80 5.61
C ILE A 53 -6.04 25.62 5.56
N GLU A 54 -5.48 25.35 4.38
CA GLU A 54 -4.35 24.47 4.24
C GLU A 54 -3.27 25.14 5.10
N GLU A 55 -3.15 24.70 6.36
CA GLU A 55 -1.96 25.01 7.15
C GLU A 55 -0.79 24.67 6.23
N GLU A 56 0.02 25.68 5.90
CA GLU A 56 1.28 25.51 5.20
C GLU A 56 1.98 24.32 5.85
N ARG A 57 2.00 23.18 5.15
CA ARG A 57 2.58 21.96 5.70
C ARG A 57 4.05 22.26 5.88
N GLN A 58 4.46 22.52 7.12
CA GLN A 58 5.88 22.49 7.49
C GLN A 58 6.47 21.23 6.86
N PRO A 59 7.65 21.30 6.21
CA PRO A 59 8.22 20.15 5.54
C PRO A 59 8.42 19.04 6.58
N GLY A 60 7.52 18.06 6.55
CA GLY A 60 7.50 16.99 7.51
C GLY A 60 8.74 16.12 7.33
N ILE A 61 9.36 15.72 8.44
CA ILE A 61 10.45 14.75 8.40
C ILE A 61 9.84 13.40 8.00
N VAL A 62 10.34 12.80 6.93
CA VAL A 62 9.93 11.46 6.49
C VAL A 62 10.64 10.43 7.35
N GLU A 63 9.89 9.71 8.17
CA GLU A 63 10.45 8.65 9.02
C GLU A 63 10.56 7.35 8.21
N VAL A 64 11.80 6.88 8.00
CA VAL A 64 12.11 5.73 7.15
C VAL A 64 12.71 4.59 7.98
N ALA A 65 12.14 3.39 7.90
CA ALA A 65 12.73 2.19 8.48
C ALA A 65 13.38 1.32 7.40
N ILE A 66 14.57 0.78 7.66
CA ILE A 66 15.19 -0.25 6.82
C ILE A 66 15.08 -1.59 7.54
N ILE A 67 14.17 -2.44 7.07
CA ILE A 67 13.85 -3.73 7.70
C ILE A 67 14.27 -4.89 6.79
N GLY A 68 14.40 -6.08 7.38
CA GLY A 68 14.79 -7.29 6.67
C GLY A 68 15.69 -8.18 7.51
N ARG A 69 15.91 -9.42 7.08
CA ARG A 69 16.72 -10.41 7.79
C ARG A 69 18.17 -9.97 8.01
N PRO A 70 18.92 -10.62 8.91
CA PRO A 70 20.36 -10.40 9.01
C PRO A 70 21.06 -10.57 7.66
N ASN A 71 22.13 -9.79 7.42
CA ASN A 71 23.04 -9.92 6.26
C ASN A 71 22.45 -9.66 4.86
N VAL A 72 21.20 -9.22 4.73
CA VAL A 72 20.60 -8.77 3.45
C VAL A 72 21.20 -7.45 2.93
N GLY A 73 22.02 -6.77 3.72
CA GLY A 73 22.74 -5.55 3.34
C GLY A 73 22.11 -4.23 3.80
N LYS A 74 21.26 -4.25 4.83
CA LYS A 74 20.65 -3.04 5.43
C LYS A 74 21.65 -1.94 5.78
N SER A 75 22.78 -2.29 6.42
CA SER A 75 23.81 -1.33 6.83
C SER A 75 24.55 -0.74 5.64
N THR A 76 24.81 -1.56 4.63
CA THR A 76 25.40 -1.10 3.37
C THR A 76 24.45 -0.13 2.66
N LEU A 77 23.14 -0.44 2.66
CA LEU A 77 22.12 0.43 2.06
C LEU A 77 22.00 1.76 2.81
N LEU A 78 21.92 1.74 4.14
CA LEU A 78 21.89 2.96 4.95
C LEU A 78 23.12 3.84 4.67
N ASN A 79 24.32 3.25 4.71
CA ASN A 79 25.55 3.99 4.45
C ASN A 79 25.60 4.55 3.04
N ARG A 80 25.06 3.84 2.05
CA ARG A 80 24.95 4.31 0.66
C ARG A 80 24.00 5.50 0.58
N MET A 81 22.80 5.38 1.13
CA MET A 81 21.80 6.45 1.12
C MET A 81 22.27 7.70 1.87
N VAL A 82 23.03 7.53 2.97
CA VAL A 82 23.64 8.64 3.72
C VAL A 82 24.86 9.21 2.99
N GLY A 83 25.67 8.38 2.34
CA GLY A 83 26.92 8.75 1.68
C GLY A 83 26.77 9.32 0.26
N GLU A 84 25.59 9.22 -0.34
CA GLU A 84 25.27 9.85 -1.63
C GLU A 84 25.08 11.38 -1.56
N GLU A 85 25.34 12.01 -0.40
CA GLU A 85 25.20 13.46 -0.23
C GLU A 85 26.45 14.22 0.25
N ARG A 86 26.57 15.43 -0.31
CA ARG A 86 27.06 16.64 0.37
C ARG A 86 25.86 17.27 1.10
N SER A 87 25.50 16.85 2.31
CA SER A 87 24.52 17.59 3.14
C SER A 87 24.78 17.39 4.63
N ILE A 88 24.46 18.43 5.40
CA ILE A 88 24.92 18.68 6.76
C ILE A 88 24.20 17.72 7.72
N VAL A 89 24.95 16.82 8.35
CA VAL A 89 24.51 16.16 9.59
C VAL A 89 24.37 17.27 10.62
N SER A 90 23.14 17.67 10.96
CA SER A 90 22.91 18.64 12.03
C SER A 90 23.18 17.94 13.36
N PRO A 91 24.25 18.32 14.11
CA PRO A 91 24.44 17.82 15.45
C PRO A 91 23.67 18.77 16.37
N MET A 92 22.37 18.59 16.57
CA MET A 92 21.69 19.30 17.66
C MET A 92 22.17 18.71 18.99
N PRO A 93 22.91 19.46 19.82
CA PRO A 93 23.41 18.94 21.09
C PRO A 93 22.28 18.99 22.13
N GLY A 94 22.00 17.86 22.79
CA GLY A 94 21.34 17.88 24.10
C GLY A 94 19.89 17.41 24.21
N THR A 95 19.57 16.19 23.80
CA THR A 95 18.49 15.44 24.47
C THR A 95 18.98 14.06 24.88
N THR A 96 18.90 13.82 26.19
CA THR A 96 19.40 12.66 26.93
C THR A 96 18.85 11.32 26.40
N MET A 97 19.79 10.42 26.08
CA MET A 97 19.64 8.97 25.84
C MET A 97 18.76 8.51 24.66
N ASP A 98 19.27 8.61 23.42
CA ASP A 98 19.32 7.52 22.42
C ASP A 98 19.79 8.06 21.06
N ASN A 99 21.11 8.05 20.81
CA ASN A 99 21.77 8.51 19.58
C ASN A 99 21.63 7.47 18.42
N VAL A 100 20.42 7.00 18.15
CA VAL A 100 20.15 5.78 17.35
C VAL A 100 19.60 6.07 15.96
N ASP A 101 18.97 7.21 15.72
CA ASP A 101 18.40 7.56 14.42
C ASP A 101 19.40 8.34 13.57
N THR A 102 19.27 8.31 12.24
CA THR A 102 20.14 9.05 11.32
C THR A 102 19.30 10.02 10.50
N GLU A 103 19.61 11.32 10.58
CA GLU A 103 18.90 12.36 9.82
C GLU A 103 19.73 12.81 8.61
N ILE A 104 19.08 12.99 7.46
CA ILE A 104 19.69 13.53 6.25
C ILE A 104 18.72 14.51 5.56
N THR A 105 19.25 15.45 4.78
CA THR A 105 18.44 16.41 4.03
C THR A 105 18.83 16.37 2.56
N ARG A 106 17.93 15.86 1.72
CA ARG A 106 18.17 15.68 0.29
C ARG A 106 17.15 16.40 -0.56
N GLU A 107 17.64 17.21 -1.50
CA GLU A 107 16.79 17.92 -2.48
C GLU A 107 15.64 18.72 -1.80
N GLY A 108 15.90 19.27 -0.60
CA GLY A 108 14.91 20.00 0.20
C GLY A 108 13.97 19.13 1.05
N HIS A 109 14.08 17.80 0.99
CA HIS A 109 13.34 16.87 1.83
C HIS A 109 14.16 16.41 3.04
N HIS A 110 13.53 16.35 4.20
CA HIS A 110 14.15 15.87 5.44
C HIS A 110 13.76 14.42 5.70
N TYR A 111 14.74 13.57 5.94
CA TYR A 111 14.53 12.15 6.24
C TYR A 111 15.14 11.80 7.59
N ARG A 112 14.43 10.98 8.36
CA ARG A 112 14.96 10.34 9.57
C ARG A 112 14.90 8.83 9.41
N PHE A 113 16.05 8.20 9.34
CA PHE A 113 16.17 6.76 9.40
C PHE A 113 16.05 6.29 10.84
N VAL A 114 14.97 5.57 11.15
CA VAL A 114 14.67 5.14 12.52
C VAL A 114 15.34 3.80 12.86
N ASP A 115 15.69 3.65 14.14
CA ASP A 115 16.21 2.41 14.73
C ASP A 115 17.50 1.87 14.04
N THR A 116 18.42 2.78 13.68
CA THR A 116 19.66 2.40 12.97
C THR A 116 20.65 1.62 13.85
N ALA A 117 20.44 1.55 15.16
CA ALA A 117 21.29 0.80 16.09
C ALA A 117 21.25 -0.71 15.81
N GLY A 118 20.08 -1.26 15.44
CA GLY A 118 19.96 -2.66 15.00
C GLY A 118 20.74 -2.95 13.72
N ILE A 119 20.95 -1.92 12.88
CA ILE A 119 21.69 -2.01 11.62
C ILE A 119 23.20 -1.90 11.86
N ARG A 120 23.66 -1.11 12.84
CA ARG A 120 25.08 -0.88 13.14
C ARG A 120 25.72 -1.96 14.03
N ARG A 121 24.92 -2.75 14.77
CA ARG A 121 25.41 -3.85 15.63
C ARG A 121 25.74 -5.10 14.78
N LYS A 122 26.98 -5.20 14.28
CA LYS A 122 27.53 -6.44 13.71
C LYS A 122 27.79 -7.47 14.81
N GLY A 123 27.44 -8.74 14.58
CA GLY A 123 28.13 -9.88 15.19
C GLY A 123 27.62 -10.41 16.54
N LYS A 124 26.45 -11.06 16.56
CA LYS A 124 26.14 -12.12 17.55
C LYS A 124 25.60 -13.37 16.83
N THR A 125 25.66 -14.51 17.51
CA THR A 125 25.26 -15.86 17.04
C THR A 125 23.98 -15.87 16.19
N THR A 126 23.95 -16.68 15.12
CA THR A 126 22.97 -16.66 14.02
C THR A 126 21.51 -16.74 14.47
N LEU A 127 21.17 -17.67 15.38
CA LEU A 127 19.80 -17.86 15.89
C LEU A 127 19.28 -16.70 16.74
N VAL A 128 20.17 -16.02 17.47
CA VAL A 128 19.82 -14.83 18.26
C VAL A 128 19.59 -13.64 17.32
N ALA A 129 20.36 -13.54 16.23
CA ALA A 129 20.24 -12.46 15.26
C ALA A 129 18.89 -12.48 14.50
N GLU A 130 18.36 -13.67 14.16
CA GLU A 130 17.07 -13.77 13.47
C GLU A 130 15.89 -13.30 14.33
N LYS A 131 15.74 -13.85 15.54
CA LYS A 131 14.67 -13.42 16.47
C LYS A 131 14.78 -11.94 16.82
N LEU A 132 15.99 -11.44 17.05
CA LEU A 132 16.21 -10.01 17.29
C LEU A 132 15.85 -9.16 16.08
N SER A 133 16.14 -9.61 14.85
CA SER A 133 15.80 -8.84 13.64
C SER A 133 14.30 -8.61 13.48
N VAL A 134 13.47 -9.59 13.88
CA VAL A 134 12.02 -9.46 13.87
C VAL A 134 11.54 -8.44 14.91
N VAL A 135 12.08 -8.50 16.13
CA VAL A 135 11.74 -7.55 17.20
C VAL A 135 12.13 -6.12 16.81
N MET A 136 13.34 -5.93 16.26
CA MET A 136 13.80 -4.62 15.79
C MET A 136 12.96 -4.12 14.62
N ALA A 137 12.60 -5.00 13.67
CA ALA A 137 11.72 -4.62 12.57
C ALA A 137 10.37 -4.10 13.09
N ARG A 138 9.76 -4.76 14.08
CA ARG A 138 8.50 -4.31 14.68
C ARG A 138 8.65 -2.93 15.35
N ARG A 139 9.70 -2.72 16.14
CA ARG A 139 9.98 -1.43 16.79
C ARG A 139 10.16 -0.31 15.77
N ALA A 140 10.89 -0.57 14.69
CA ALA A 140 11.09 0.40 13.61
C ALA A 140 9.78 0.72 12.87
N LEU A 141 8.95 -0.29 12.61
CA LEU A 141 7.63 -0.15 11.97
C LEU A 141 6.64 0.67 12.81
N GLU A 142 6.75 0.65 14.14
CA GLU A 142 5.94 1.49 15.02
C GLU A 142 6.26 2.98 14.86
N ARG A 143 7.47 3.32 14.41
CA ARG A 143 8.00 4.70 14.32
C ARG A 143 8.17 5.24 12.90
N CYS A 144 8.03 4.43 11.84
CA CYS A 144 8.26 4.92 10.47
C CYS A 144 6.97 5.24 9.72
N ASP A 145 7.04 6.12 8.73
CA ASP A 145 6.01 6.27 7.69
C ASP A 145 6.21 5.27 6.56
N VAL A 146 7.47 5.10 6.14
CA VAL A 146 7.87 4.27 5.00
C VAL A 146 8.88 3.21 5.46
N ALA A 147 8.60 1.95 5.13
CA ALA A 147 9.49 0.82 5.39
C ALA A 147 10.12 0.33 4.09
N LEU A 148 11.46 0.29 4.05
CA LEU A 148 12.24 -0.37 3.02
C LEU A 148 12.47 -1.82 3.44
N LEU A 149 11.70 -2.75 2.87
CA LEU A 149 11.83 -4.18 3.10
C LEU A 149 12.96 -4.72 2.22
N VAL A 150 14.15 -4.88 2.80
CA VAL A 150 15.33 -5.36 2.09
C VAL A 150 15.38 -6.88 2.06
N VAL A 151 15.46 -7.43 0.86
CA VAL A 151 15.58 -8.87 0.57
C VAL A 151 16.88 -9.09 -0.19
N ASP A 152 17.56 -10.20 0.11
CA ASP A 152 18.75 -10.63 -0.60
C ASP A 152 18.38 -11.22 -1.97
N GLY A 153 18.85 -10.59 -3.05
CA GLY A 153 18.58 -11.00 -4.42
C GLY A 153 19.21 -12.34 -4.81
N GLU A 154 20.31 -12.77 -4.16
CA GLU A 154 20.92 -14.08 -4.44
C GLU A 154 20.10 -15.22 -3.82
N GLN A 155 19.57 -15.00 -2.60
CA GLN A 155 18.78 -16.00 -1.88
C GLN A 155 17.29 -15.98 -2.28
N GLY A 156 16.83 -14.85 -2.81
CA GLY A 156 15.42 -14.57 -3.02
C GLY A 156 14.63 -14.46 -1.71
N VAL A 157 13.30 -14.46 -1.82
CA VAL A 157 12.40 -14.33 -0.66
C VAL A 157 12.37 -15.64 0.14
N THR A 158 12.79 -15.56 1.40
CA THR A 158 12.76 -16.67 2.38
C THR A 158 11.58 -16.56 3.35
N GLN A 159 11.40 -17.55 4.23
CA GLN A 159 10.36 -17.51 5.27
C GLN A 159 10.56 -16.35 6.25
N GLY A 160 11.79 -16.04 6.64
CA GLY A 160 12.07 -14.91 7.54
C GLY A 160 11.77 -13.56 6.89
N ASP A 161 11.96 -13.43 5.57
CA ASP A 161 11.55 -12.23 4.83
C ASP A 161 10.03 -12.09 4.83
N ALA A 162 9.30 -13.18 4.58
CA ALA A 162 7.84 -13.19 4.61
C ALA A 162 7.26 -12.85 6.00
N GLN A 163 7.92 -13.30 7.08
CA GLN A 163 7.52 -12.95 8.44
C GLN A 163 7.67 -11.45 8.72
N ILE A 164 8.82 -10.85 8.37
CA ILE A 164 9.04 -9.40 8.54
C ILE A 164 8.07 -8.60 7.66
N ALA A 165 7.81 -9.07 6.43
CA ALA A 165 6.85 -8.48 5.52
C ALA A 165 5.41 -8.47 6.08
N SER A 166 4.99 -9.55 6.77
CA SER A 166 3.66 -9.62 7.40
C SER A 166 3.49 -8.51 8.44
N TYR A 167 4.51 -8.29 9.29
CA TYR A 167 4.47 -7.21 10.27
C TYR A 167 4.41 -5.83 9.61
N ALA A 168 5.09 -5.63 8.49
CA ALA A 168 5.01 -4.38 7.74
C ALA A 168 3.59 -4.12 7.24
N GLU A 169 2.91 -5.14 6.70
CA GLU A 169 1.51 -5.04 6.29
C GLU A 169 0.56 -4.75 7.46
N GLU A 170 0.69 -5.51 8.55
CA GLU A 170 -0.15 -5.39 9.75
C GLU A 170 -0.04 -4.00 10.38
N SER A 171 1.18 -3.45 10.41
CA SER A 171 1.45 -2.09 10.91
C SER A 171 0.78 -0.99 10.08
N GLY A 172 0.32 -1.30 8.86
CA GLY A 172 -0.27 -0.35 7.94
C GLY A 172 0.70 0.75 7.51
N ARG A 173 2.01 0.51 7.59
CA ARG A 173 3.06 1.41 7.07
C ARG A 173 3.15 1.30 5.54
N SER A 174 3.68 2.33 4.90
CA SER A 174 3.94 2.26 3.47
C SER A 174 5.18 1.40 3.25
N VAL A 175 5.19 0.55 2.23
CA VAL A 175 6.23 -0.46 2.03
C VAL A 175 6.80 -0.35 0.63
N VAL A 176 8.13 -0.34 0.55
CA VAL A 176 8.90 -0.52 -0.68
C VAL A 176 9.72 -1.79 -0.53
N ILE A 177 9.59 -2.72 -1.48
CA ILE A 177 10.38 -3.96 -1.48
C ILE A 177 11.69 -3.67 -2.22
N VAL A 178 12.81 -3.89 -1.54
CA VAL A 178 14.15 -3.63 -2.05
C VAL A 178 14.88 -4.95 -2.24
N ILE A 179 15.12 -5.35 -3.49
CA ILE A 179 15.92 -6.51 -3.84
C ILE A 179 17.37 -6.05 -3.96
N ASN A 180 18.15 -6.26 -2.91
CA ASN A 180 19.54 -5.85 -2.82
C ASN A 180 20.47 -6.97 -3.33
N LYS A 181 21.74 -6.64 -3.60
CA LYS A 181 22.75 -7.56 -4.18
C LYS A 181 22.36 -8.08 -5.56
N TRP A 182 21.60 -7.29 -6.32
CA TRP A 182 21.14 -7.70 -7.65
C TRP A 182 22.28 -7.94 -8.63
N ASP A 183 23.41 -7.24 -8.47
CA ASP A 183 24.65 -7.47 -9.19
C ASP A 183 25.15 -8.92 -9.06
N LEU A 184 25.10 -9.46 -7.83
CA LEU A 184 25.52 -10.83 -7.54
C LEU A 184 24.51 -11.85 -8.09
N ALA A 185 23.21 -11.57 -7.96
CA ALA A 185 22.17 -12.43 -8.52
C ALA A 185 22.27 -12.56 -10.06
N VAL A 186 22.54 -11.45 -10.75
CA VAL A 186 22.76 -11.41 -12.20
C VAL A 186 24.02 -12.19 -12.58
N ALA A 187 25.13 -12.01 -11.84
CA ALA A 187 26.37 -12.74 -12.08
C ALA A 187 26.18 -14.25 -11.91
N ALA A 188 25.57 -14.68 -10.80
CA ALA A 188 25.29 -16.10 -10.53
C ALA A 188 24.40 -16.73 -11.61
N ALA A 189 23.37 -16.01 -12.08
CA ALA A 189 22.49 -16.49 -13.13
C ALA A 189 23.19 -16.61 -14.50
N ARG A 190 24.11 -15.68 -14.82
CA ARG A 190 24.97 -15.78 -16.02
C ARG A 190 25.88 -17.00 -15.98
N GLU A 191 26.49 -17.27 -14.84
CA GLU A 191 27.36 -18.43 -14.65
C GLU A 191 26.59 -19.74 -14.75
N ALA A 192 25.39 -19.81 -14.17
CA ALA A 192 24.51 -20.97 -14.28
C ALA A 192 24.12 -21.23 -15.75
N ALA A 193 23.65 -20.21 -16.46
CA ALA A 193 23.29 -20.32 -17.87
C ALA A 193 24.47 -20.77 -18.77
N SER A 194 25.68 -20.28 -18.46
CA SER A 194 26.90 -20.67 -19.18
C SER A 194 27.27 -22.15 -18.95
N ARG A 195 27.11 -22.64 -17.72
CA ARG A 195 27.32 -24.07 -17.37
C ARG A 195 26.30 -24.98 -18.04
N ASP A 196 25.04 -24.56 -18.08
CA ASP A 196 23.97 -25.31 -18.75
C ASP A 196 24.20 -25.39 -20.26
N ALA A 197 24.66 -24.30 -20.89
CA ALA A 197 25.04 -24.29 -22.30
C ALA A 197 26.24 -25.20 -22.59
N ALA A 198 27.23 -25.25 -21.69
CA ALA A 198 28.40 -26.12 -21.82
C ALA A 198 28.04 -27.61 -21.71
N THR A 199 27.14 -27.98 -20.78
CA THR A 199 26.65 -29.36 -20.64
C THR A 199 25.68 -29.77 -21.76
N ALA A 200 24.88 -28.83 -22.29
CA ALA A 200 24.00 -29.09 -23.43
C ALA A 200 24.77 -29.39 -24.73
N LYS A 201 25.92 -28.75 -24.97
CA LYS A 201 26.82 -29.06 -26.11
C LYS A 201 27.35 -30.50 -26.08
N GLY A 202 27.41 -31.16 -24.91
CA GLY A 202 27.80 -32.57 -24.79
C GLY A 202 26.69 -33.58 -25.13
N LYS A 203 25.42 -33.14 -25.20
CA LYS A 203 24.25 -33.98 -25.51
C LYS A 203 23.71 -33.81 -26.94
N SER A 204 24.38 -33.04 -27.80
CA SER A 204 23.95 -32.84 -29.20
C SER A 204 24.27 -34.05 -30.08
N ARG A 205 23.47 -35.11 -29.90
CA ARG A 205 23.26 -36.19 -30.86
C ARG A 205 21.77 -36.53 -30.94
N ARG A 206 20.91 -35.52 -31.08
CA ARG A 206 19.46 -35.66 -31.29
C ARG A 206 18.99 -34.85 -32.50
N ALA A 207 17.87 -35.32 -33.04
CA ALA A 207 17.38 -35.24 -34.42
C ALA A 207 17.45 -33.87 -35.13
N PRO A 208 17.57 -33.87 -36.47
CA PRO A 208 17.58 -32.65 -37.28
C PRO A 208 16.16 -32.09 -37.39
N GLY A 209 15.93 -30.88 -36.88
CA GLY A 209 14.64 -30.20 -37.04
C GLY A 209 14.54 -28.87 -36.30
N GLU A 210 15.09 -28.76 -35.10
CA GLU A 210 15.11 -27.51 -34.35
C GLU A 210 16.47 -27.33 -33.68
N ARG A 211 17.30 -26.45 -34.26
CA ARG A 211 18.49 -25.96 -33.57
C ARG A 211 18.01 -25.10 -32.40
N TYR A 212 17.92 -25.67 -31.20
CA TYR A 212 17.91 -24.87 -29.97
C TYR A 212 19.24 -24.10 -29.93
N LYS A 213 19.20 -22.84 -30.35
CA LYS A 213 20.34 -21.93 -30.14
C LYS A 213 20.31 -21.57 -28.65
N PRO A 214 21.39 -21.83 -27.89
CA PRO A 214 21.50 -21.33 -26.53
C PRO A 214 21.68 -19.81 -26.61
N GLU A 215 20.57 -19.08 -26.79
CA GLU A 215 20.58 -17.64 -26.99
C GLU A 215 20.67 -16.90 -25.65
N SER A 216 21.64 -15.98 -25.62
CA SER A 216 21.93 -14.89 -24.68
C SER A 216 21.12 -14.83 -23.38
N PHE A 217 21.81 -14.94 -22.25
CA PHE A 217 21.33 -14.47 -20.97
C PHE A 217 20.70 -13.07 -21.10
N ASP A 218 19.40 -12.94 -20.81
CA ASP A 218 18.69 -11.67 -20.78
C ASP A 218 18.40 -11.25 -19.32
N PRO A 219 19.08 -10.19 -18.81
CA PRO A 219 18.81 -9.65 -17.48
C PRO A 219 17.36 -9.21 -17.28
N ARG A 220 16.65 -8.76 -18.33
CA ARG A 220 15.27 -8.28 -18.23
C ARG A 220 14.31 -9.44 -17.97
N ARG A 221 14.48 -10.55 -18.68
CA ARG A 221 13.75 -11.81 -18.42
C ARG A 221 13.96 -12.28 -16.97
N LEU A 222 15.21 -12.29 -16.51
CA LEU A 222 15.54 -12.68 -15.13
C LEU A 222 14.82 -11.79 -14.10
N MET A 223 14.84 -10.47 -14.31
CA MET A 223 14.15 -9.51 -13.44
C MET A 223 12.63 -9.77 -13.41
N PHE A 224 12.01 -10.01 -14.57
CA PHE A 224 10.59 -10.35 -14.67
C PHE A 224 10.23 -11.64 -13.92
N ASP A 225 11.04 -12.69 -14.06
CA ASP A 225 10.81 -13.97 -13.39
C ASP A 225 10.98 -13.84 -11.87
N TYR A 226 11.96 -13.05 -11.41
CA TYR A 226 12.13 -12.71 -10.00
C TYR A 226 10.95 -11.92 -9.45
N GLU A 227 10.49 -10.89 -10.16
CA GLU A 227 9.33 -10.11 -9.76
C GLU A 227 8.10 -11.00 -9.59
N LYS A 228 7.84 -11.90 -10.56
CA LYS A 228 6.73 -12.86 -10.47
C LYS A 228 6.85 -13.76 -9.24
N MET A 229 8.04 -14.25 -8.93
CA MET A 229 8.29 -15.07 -7.74
C MET A 229 8.03 -14.29 -6.45
N ILE A 230 8.51 -13.04 -6.37
CA ILE A 230 8.32 -12.16 -5.21
C ILE A 230 6.83 -11.89 -5.02
N ARG A 231 6.10 -11.53 -6.08
CA ARG A 231 4.64 -11.28 -6.05
C ARG A 231 3.86 -12.51 -5.61
N ALA A 232 4.28 -13.72 -5.98
CA ALA A 232 3.66 -14.95 -5.53
C ALA A 232 3.86 -15.19 -4.02
N LYS A 233 5.08 -14.96 -3.51
CA LYS A 233 5.42 -15.17 -2.08
C LYS A 233 4.89 -14.07 -1.17
N LEU A 234 4.87 -12.81 -1.64
CA LEU A 234 4.46 -11.62 -0.90
C LEU A 234 3.16 -11.02 -1.45
N LYS A 235 2.18 -11.87 -1.77
CA LYS A 235 0.89 -11.46 -2.37
C LYS A 235 0.11 -10.40 -1.57
N PHE A 236 0.35 -10.33 -0.25
CA PHE A 236 -0.28 -9.36 0.64
C PHE A 236 0.34 -7.95 0.51
N LEU A 237 1.57 -7.84 0.01
CA LEU A 237 2.23 -6.57 -0.35
C LEU A 237 2.12 -6.27 -1.86
N SER A 238 0.99 -6.63 -2.48
CA SER A 238 0.82 -6.44 -3.94
C SER A 238 0.90 -4.96 -4.38
N TYR A 239 0.58 -4.03 -3.48
CA TYR A 239 0.69 -2.59 -3.70
C TYR A 239 2.11 -2.03 -3.58
N ALA A 240 3.03 -2.80 -2.99
CA ALA A 240 4.38 -2.33 -2.70
C ALA A 240 5.21 -2.37 -4.00
N PRO A 241 5.85 -1.27 -4.42
CA PRO A 241 6.79 -1.28 -5.54
C PRO A 241 8.01 -2.16 -5.21
N ILE A 242 8.58 -2.79 -6.24
CA ILE A 242 9.79 -3.61 -6.13
C ILE A 242 10.93 -2.88 -6.84
N VAL A 243 12.04 -2.65 -6.12
CA VAL A 243 13.24 -2.00 -6.65
C VAL A 243 14.40 -2.98 -6.58
N PHE A 244 15.02 -3.25 -7.74
CA PHE A 244 16.24 -4.05 -7.84
C PHE A 244 17.45 -3.14 -7.84
N LEU A 245 18.35 -3.34 -6.87
CA LEU A 245 19.52 -2.48 -6.68
C LEU A 245 20.72 -3.24 -6.14
N SER A 246 21.86 -2.56 -6.11
CA SER A 246 23.04 -3.00 -5.35
C SER A 246 23.53 -1.88 -4.46
N ALA A 247 23.32 -2.01 -3.15
CA ALA A 247 23.84 -1.04 -2.18
C ALA A 247 25.38 -0.96 -2.21
N LYS A 248 26.05 -2.07 -2.57
CA LYS A 248 27.51 -2.15 -2.62
C LYS A 248 28.07 -1.36 -3.79
N THR A 249 27.51 -1.50 -5.00
CA THR A 249 27.98 -0.77 -6.18
C THR A 249 27.37 0.64 -6.28
N GLY A 250 26.16 0.82 -5.73
CA GLY A 250 25.36 2.04 -5.79
C GLY A 250 24.33 2.01 -6.90
N GLU A 251 24.31 0.97 -7.73
CA GLU A 251 23.38 0.85 -8.84
C GLU A 251 21.93 0.90 -8.35
N HIS A 252 21.17 1.89 -8.84
CA HIS A 252 19.75 2.12 -8.58
C HIS A 252 19.39 2.50 -7.13
N ALA A 253 20.36 2.79 -6.27
CA ALA A 253 20.08 3.22 -4.90
C ALA A 253 19.39 4.60 -4.86
N GLU A 254 19.73 5.48 -5.81
CA GLU A 254 19.19 6.82 -5.95
C GLU A 254 17.68 6.84 -6.21
N LYS A 255 17.14 5.77 -6.82
CA LYS A 255 15.71 5.63 -7.14
C LYS A 255 14.82 5.49 -5.90
N LEU A 256 15.41 5.20 -4.73
CA LEU A 256 14.65 5.03 -3.50
C LEU A 256 14.06 6.35 -2.99
N PHE A 257 14.78 7.48 -3.11
CA PHE A 257 14.31 8.75 -2.55
C PHE A 257 13.03 9.27 -3.19
N PRO A 258 12.89 9.34 -4.53
CA PRO A 258 11.63 9.71 -5.17
C PRO A 258 10.47 8.79 -4.75
N LEU A 259 10.74 7.49 -4.60
CA LEU A 259 9.74 6.51 -4.23
C LEU A 259 9.31 6.63 -2.76
N ILE A 260 10.25 6.95 -1.86
CA ILE A 260 9.97 7.27 -0.45
C ILE A 260 9.08 8.51 -0.36
N ASN A 261 9.39 9.56 -1.14
CA ASN A 261 8.58 10.78 -1.18
C ASN A 261 7.17 10.49 -1.69
N GLN A 262 7.04 9.79 -2.82
CA GLN A 262 5.75 9.39 -3.37
C GLN A 262 4.94 8.55 -2.37
N ALA A 263 5.58 7.59 -1.69
CA ALA A 263 4.95 6.77 -0.67
C ALA A 263 4.45 7.60 0.52
N TRP A 264 5.25 8.56 0.98
CA TRP A 264 4.93 9.45 2.10
C TRP A 264 3.77 10.40 1.76
N GLU A 265 3.76 10.96 0.56
CA GLU A 265 2.66 11.79 0.06
C GLU A 265 1.37 10.99 -0.12
N ALA A 266 1.44 9.85 -0.81
CA ALA A 266 0.32 8.94 -1.01
C ALA A 266 -0.30 8.50 0.33
N ARG A 267 0.53 8.19 1.32
CA ARG A 267 0.12 7.84 2.68
C ARG A 267 -0.66 8.94 3.39
N ARG A 268 -0.47 10.20 3.02
CA ARG A 268 -1.08 11.34 3.72
C ARG A 268 -2.15 12.02 2.88
N ARG A 269 -2.41 11.52 1.67
CA ARG A 269 -3.37 12.07 0.72
C ARG A 269 -4.78 12.01 1.30
N ARG A 270 -5.43 13.17 1.34
CA ARG A 270 -6.84 13.34 1.68
C ARG A 270 -7.61 13.58 0.39
N ILE A 271 -8.60 12.75 0.12
CA ILE A 271 -9.52 12.92 -1.01
C ILE A 271 -10.81 13.54 -0.47
N PRO A 272 -11.24 14.71 -0.99
CA PRO A 272 -12.54 15.29 -0.68
C PRO A 272 -13.67 14.30 -0.91
N THR A 273 -14.62 14.25 0.01
CA THR A 273 -15.75 13.31 -0.09
C THR A 273 -16.60 13.49 -1.36
N PRO A 274 -16.91 14.71 -1.84
CA PRO A 274 -17.62 14.88 -3.11
C PRO A 274 -16.87 14.28 -4.31
N GLU A 275 -15.55 14.49 -4.38
CA GLU A 275 -14.71 13.95 -5.46
C GLU A 275 -14.71 12.42 -5.45
N LEU A 276 -14.61 11.82 -4.26
CA LEU A 276 -14.62 10.37 -4.11
C LEU A 276 -15.96 9.74 -4.50
N ASN A 277 -17.09 10.39 -4.18
CA ASN A 277 -18.41 9.88 -4.58
C ASN A 277 -18.69 10.08 -6.06
N ARG A 278 -18.22 11.20 -6.65
CA ARG A 278 -18.27 11.42 -8.10
C ARG A 278 -17.51 10.33 -8.85
N TRP A 279 -16.27 10.06 -8.44
CA TRP A 279 -15.46 8.97 -9.01
C TRP A 279 -16.18 7.62 -8.91
N LEU A 280 -16.75 7.30 -7.74
CA LEU A 280 -17.47 6.04 -7.54
C LEU A 280 -18.69 5.91 -8.47
N LYS A 281 -19.42 7.00 -8.72
CA LYS A 281 -20.65 7.02 -9.52
C LYS A 281 -20.37 7.04 -11.03
N GLU A 282 -19.36 7.78 -11.47
CA GLU A 282 -19.12 8.08 -12.88
C GLU A 282 -18.03 7.19 -13.51
N GLU A 283 -17.03 6.78 -12.74
CA GLU A 283 -15.84 6.09 -13.28
C GLU A 283 -15.77 4.61 -12.89
N VAL A 284 -16.40 4.21 -11.79
CA VAL A 284 -16.34 2.83 -11.29
C VAL A 284 -17.53 2.01 -11.76
N ASP A 285 -17.27 1.09 -12.69
CA ASP A 285 -18.24 0.08 -13.09
C ASP A 285 -18.34 -1.04 -12.04
N LEU A 286 -19.20 -0.83 -11.03
CA LEU A 286 -19.45 -1.77 -9.93
C LEU A 286 -19.96 -3.14 -10.40
N GLN A 287 -20.44 -3.28 -11.64
CA GLN A 287 -20.93 -4.55 -12.20
C GLN A 287 -19.79 -5.46 -12.68
N ARG A 288 -18.59 -4.91 -12.94
CA ARG A 288 -17.40 -5.70 -13.29
C ARG A 288 -16.82 -6.50 -12.13
N GLY A 289 -17.17 -6.14 -10.89
CA GLY A 289 -16.68 -6.84 -9.71
C GLY A 289 -17.29 -8.25 -9.59
N THR A 290 -16.44 -9.26 -9.42
CA THR A 290 -16.90 -10.64 -9.23
C THR A 290 -17.57 -10.82 -7.86
N THR A 291 -18.88 -11.08 -7.84
CA THR A 291 -19.61 -11.42 -6.60
C THR A 291 -19.97 -12.89 -6.52
N PRO A 292 -19.70 -13.58 -5.39
CA PRO A 292 -20.13 -14.97 -5.17
C PRO A 292 -21.66 -15.18 -5.06
N LYS A 293 -22.47 -14.11 -4.97
CA LYS A 293 -23.94 -14.19 -4.80
C LYS A 293 -24.66 -13.36 -5.85
N ALA A 294 -25.85 -13.83 -6.24
CA ALA A 294 -26.74 -13.30 -7.27
C ALA A 294 -27.34 -11.89 -7.03
N ARG A 295 -26.83 -11.11 -6.06
CA ARG A 295 -27.32 -9.74 -5.80
C ARG A 295 -26.27 -8.71 -6.23
N PRO A 296 -26.63 -7.73 -7.08
CA PRO A 296 -25.73 -6.66 -7.47
C PRO A 296 -25.18 -5.93 -6.23
N VAL A 297 -23.87 -5.71 -6.20
CA VAL A 297 -23.26 -4.82 -5.20
C VAL A 297 -23.62 -3.39 -5.54
N ARG A 298 -24.16 -2.68 -4.55
CA ARG A 298 -24.32 -1.23 -4.60
C ARG A 298 -23.53 -0.62 -3.47
N ILE A 299 -22.73 0.37 -3.80
CA ILE A 299 -22.04 1.23 -2.84
C ILE A 299 -22.69 2.60 -3.02
N TYR A 300 -23.46 3.02 -2.02
CA TYR A 300 -24.24 4.25 -2.09
C TYR A 300 -23.39 5.48 -1.82
N TYR A 301 -22.41 5.32 -0.94
CA TYR A 301 -21.60 6.41 -0.45
C TYR A 301 -20.26 5.89 0.05
N VAL A 302 -19.23 6.71 -0.12
CA VAL A 302 -17.89 6.46 0.38
C VAL A 302 -17.29 7.74 0.96
N THR A 303 -16.56 7.61 2.06
CA THR A 303 -15.77 8.71 2.62
C THR A 303 -14.43 8.22 3.15
N GLN A 304 -13.41 9.08 3.16
CA GLN A 304 -12.12 8.77 3.73
C GLN A 304 -12.10 9.12 5.24
N ALA A 305 -12.09 8.09 6.08
CA ALA A 305 -12.09 8.20 7.53
C ALA A 305 -10.71 8.55 8.10
N LYS A 306 -9.63 8.02 7.53
CA LYS A 306 -8.24 8.24 7.97
C LYS A 306 -7.30 8.40 6.76
N THR A 307 -6.24 9.18 6.93
CA THR A 307 -5.21 9.36 5.90
C THR A 307 -4.08 8.36 6.02
N ALA A 308 -3.54 8.10 7.22
CA ALA A 308 -2.37 7.22 7.39
C ALA A 308 -2.67 5.98 8.28
N PRO A 309 -2.89 4.78 7.72
CA PRO A 309 -3.07 4.50 6.28
C PRO A 309 -4.44 4.98 5.75
N PRO A 310 -4.57 5.18 4.42
CA PRO A 310 -5.80 5.61 3.79
C PRO A 310 -6.92 4.61 4.08
N THR A 311 -7.93 5.06 4.83
CA THR A 311 -9.04 4.21 5.28
C THR A 311 -10.35 4.78 4.77
N PHE A 312 -11.08 3.98 4.00
CA PHE A 312 -12.32 4.36 3.34
C PHE A 312 -13.51 3.65 3.97
N LEU A 313 -14.52 4.41 4.37
CA LEU A 313 -15.79 3.91 4.90
C LEU A 313 -16.79 3.78 3.76
N LEU A 314 -17.22 2.56 3.47
CA LEU A 314 -18.18 2.21 2.43
C LEU A 314 -19.56 1.95 3.03
N PHE A 315 -20.59 2.55 2.44
CA PHE A 315 -21.99 2.26 2.75
C PHE A 315 -22.58 1.43 1.62
N THR A 316 -22.95 0.18 1.93
CA THR A 316 -23.33 -0.80 0.91
C THR A 316 -24.63 -1.52 1.22
N ASN A 317 -25.30 -2.01 0.17
CA ASN A 317 -26.51 -2.83 0.29
C ASN A 317 -26.25 -4.23 0.85
N GLN A 318 -24.99 -4.63 1.01
CA GLN A 318 -24.62 -5.97 1.46
C GLN A 318 -24.91 -6.17 2.96
N LYS A 319 -25.36 -7.39 3.28
CA LYS A 319 -25.60 -7.87 4.66
C LYS A 319 -24.38 -8.56 5.27
N ALA A 320 -23.32 -8.74 4.47
CA ALA A 320 -22.04 -9.33 4.85
C ALA A 320 -20.93 -8.52 4.17
N PRO A 321 -19.69 -8.54 4.70
CA PRO A 321 -18.57 -7.87 4.05
C PRO A 321 -18.40 -8.32 2.59
N LEU A 322 -18.03 -7.38 1.72
CA LEU A 322 -17.64 -7.65 0.36
C LEU A 322 -16.55 -8.73 0.32
N HIS A 323 -16.61 -9.58 -0.69
CA HIS A 323 -15.59 -10.60 -0.89
C HIS A 323 -14.25 -9.95 -1.25
N PHE A 324 -13.13 -10.55 -0.84
CA PHE A 324 -11.78 -9.98 -1.04
C PHE A 324 -11.47 -9.62 -2.50
N SER A 325 -12.03 -10.36 -3.47
CA SER A 325 -11.86 -10.05 -4.89
C SER A 325 -12.48 -8.72 -5.28
N TYR A 326 -13.62 -8.37 -4.68
CA TYR A 326 -14.32 -7.11 -4.90
C TYR A 326 -13.58 -5.97 -4.20
N GLU A 327 -13.08 -6.19 -2.98
CA GLU A 327 -12.24 -5.20 -2.30
C GLU A 327 -10.98 -4.89 -3.11
N ARG A 328 -10.29 -5.90 -3.66
CA ARG A 328 -9.15 -5.67 -4.57
C ARG A 328 -9.54 -4.94 -5.85
N PHE A 329 -10.71 -5.22 -6.42
CA PHE A 329 -11.20 -4.48 -7.57
C PHE A 329 -11.33 -2.99 -7.24
N LEU A 330 -12.01 -2.65 -6.15
CA LEU A 330 -12.15 -1.27 -5.68
C LEU A 330 -10.79 -0.63 -5.38
N GLU A 331 -9.91 -1.38 -4.72
CA GLU A 331 -8.54 -0.94 -4.42
C GLU A 331 -7.78 -0.56 -5.70
N ASN A 332 -7.83 -1.42 -6.73
CA ASN A 332 -7.15 -1.17 -7.99
C ASN A 332 -7.71 0.04 -8.72
N GLN A 333 -9.04 0.21 -8.73
CA GLN A 333 -9.68 1.40 -9.33
C GLN A 333 -9.27 2.67 -8.57
N LEU A 334 -9.25 2.62 -7.24
CA LEU A 334 -8.87 3.74 -6.39
C LEU A 334 -7.41 4.14 -6.61
N ARG A 335 -6.50 3.14 -6.69
CA ARG A 335 -5.08 3.33 -6.97
C ARG A 335 -4.84 3.93 -8.35
N ALA A 336 -5.59 3.49 -9.36
CA ALA A 336 -5.49 4.01 -10.72
C ALA A 336 -5.88 5.50 -10.80
N LYS A 337 -6.84 5.94 -9.98
CA LYS A 337 -7.33 7.33 -9.98
C LYS A 337 -6.50 8.27 -9.10
N PHE A 338 -6.23 7.87 -7.86
CA PHE A 338 -5.75 8.77 -6.81
C PHE A 338 -4.31 8.51 -6.37
N ASP A 339 -3.62 7.55 -7.01
CA ASP A 339 -2.25 7.15 -6.72
C ASP A 339 -1.97 6.91 -5.23
N PHE A 340 -2.15 5.65 -4.80
CA PHE A 340 -1.77 5.20 -3.45
C PHE A 340 -0.49 4.37 -3.46
N THR A 341 0.46 4.67 -4.35
CA THR A 341 1.70 3.90 -4.51
C THR A 341 2.39 3.63 -3.18
N ALA A 342 2.87 2.39 -3.01
CA ALA A 342 3.55 1.88 -1.81
C ALA A 342 2.72 1.92 -0.51
N THR A 343 1.46 2.37 -0.54
CA THR A 343 0.66 2.58 0.66
C THR A 343 -0.49 1.57 0.72
N PRO A 344 -0.70 0.87 1.85
CA PRO A 344 -1.85 -0.01 2.02
C PRO A 344 -3.15 0.80 2.10
N VAL A 345 -4.19 0.34 1.42
CA VAL A 345 -5.54 0.94 1.46
C VAL A 345 -6.44 0.04 2.31
N ARG A 346 -7.24 0.64 3.19
CA ARG A 346 -8.18 -0.09 4.06
C ARG A 346 -9.62 0.28 3.72
N PHE A 347 -10.48 -0.72 3.59
CA PHE A 347 -11.93 -0.53 3.48
C PHE A 347 -12.61 -0.96 4.77
N VAL A 348 -13.47 -0.10 5.29
CA VAL A 348 -14.38 -0.37 6.41
C VAL A 348 -15.80 -0.33 5.87
N GLN A 349 -16.59 -1.36 6.10
CA GLN A 349 -17.92 -1.48 5.49
C GLN A 349 -19.03 -1.31 6.55
N ARG A 350 -19.93 -0.36 6.31
CA ARG A 350 -21.20 -0.24 7.03
C ARG A 350 -22.23 -1.10 6.31
N LEU A 351 -22.52 -2.26 6.90
CA LEU A 351 -23.46 -3.26 6.36
C LEU A 351 -24.91 -2.89 6.67
N ARG A 352 -25.82 -3.28 5.76
CA ARG A 352 -27.25 -3.19 6.04
C ARG A 352 -27.63 -4.17 7.15
N LYS A 353 -28.45 -3.74 8.12
CA LYS A 353 -28.97 -4.61 9.18
C LYS A 353 -29.76 -5.78 8.55
N ARG A 354 -29.63 -6.98 9.13
CA ARG A 354 -30.54 -8.08 8.79
C ARG A 354 -31.93 -7.72 9.27
N ASP A 355 -32.90 -7.74 8.38
CA ASP A 355 -34.32 -7.71 8.75
C ASP A 355 -34.54 -8.85 9.76
N LYS A 356 -34.94 -8.52 11.00
CA LYS A 356 -35.45 -9.51 11.93
C LYS A 356 -36.72 -10.06 11.28
N LYS A 357 -36.74 -11.34 10.90
CA LYS A 357 -38.02 -12.01 10.62
C LYS A 357 -38.93 -11.73 11.84
N PRO A 358 -40.17 -11.27 11.66
CA PRO A 358 -41.11 -11.31 12.76
C PRO A 358 -41.14 -12.77 13.22
N SER A 359 -40.76 -12.99 14.49
CA SER A 359 -41.05 -14.24 15.16
C SER A 359 -42.54 -14.48 14.94
N GLY A 360 -42.88 -15.54 14.21
CA GLY A 360 -44.27 -15.95 14.06
C GLY A 360 -44.87 -16.02 15.46
N GLY A 361 -45.82 -15.13 15.73
CA GLY A 361 -46.75 -15.33 16.82
C GLY A 361 -47.54 -16.59 16.48
N ASN A 362 -47.46 -17.57 17.36
CA ASN A 362 -48.51 -18.57 17.46
C ASN A 362 -49.83 -17.84 17.73
N GLU A 363 -50.84 -18.16 16.94
CA GLU A 363 -52.19 -18.46 17.44
C GLU A 363 -52.78 -19.56 16.56
#